data_AF-A0A9P8F254-F1
#
_entry.id   AF-A0A9P8F254-F1
#
_cell.length_a   1.000
_cell.length_b   1.000
_cell.length_c   1.000
_cell.angle_alpha   90.00
_cell.angle_beta   90.00
_cell.angle_gamma   90.00
#
_symmetry.space_group_name_H-M   'P 1'
#
loop_
_entity.id
_entity.type
_entity.pdbx_description
1 polymer ?
#
loop_
_entity_poly.entity_id
_entity_poly.type
_entity_poly.pdbx_seq_one_letter_code
_entity_poly.pdbx_strand_id
1 'polypeptide(L)'
;EFRTLLEKTAGYIVRNGPAFEARIRDSAEGNPKLQFVLPDNPYHPFYLWRLEEIKEGRGTDVAAGREGDVTAPKKKQGPAPPPDFHFSARMPNISSVDLEVIKLTAMFVAKNGRSWMTTLSQREARNPQFDFLRPQHSFHQFFSRLVDQYTEILNTQGQQQQEVIVELEKNIDNKYRVLESAKKRAEWVKYQEAQKVKKEEEQEAEKLAYAQIDWHDFVVVETIHFTEADDQTELPPPTSLNDIQSASLEQKAQMSLAPSGMRIEEAMPGQETYYQPPPAQMPPPSSYSPAPPAFSPAQQTGFAPPPRTAQEQEEDARIAERAAERQRAEQAQAAARGQGPMRIRNDYVPRAQARRQNAAT
;
A
#
# COMPACT_ATOMS: atom_id res chain seq x y z
N GLU A 1 -22.32 16.51 -25.53
CA GLU A 1 -20.95 16.62 -26.06
C GLU A 1 -20.44 18.05 -26.15
N PHE A 2 -21.10 18.96 -26.89
CA PHE A 2 -20.65 20.36 -27.05
C PHE A 2 -20.48 21.12 -25.72
N ARG A 3 -21.48 21.05 -24.82
CA ARG A 3 -21.40 21.66 -23.48
C ARG A 3 -20.24 21.11 -22.64
N THR A 4 -20.00 19.82 -22.73
CA THR A 4 -18.94 19.10 -22.03
C THR A 4 -17.55 19.54 -22.53
N LEU A 5 -17.39 19.66 -23.86
CA LEU A 5 -16.17 20.18 -24.47
C LEU A 5 -15.91 21.63 -24.03
N LEU A 6 -16.94 22.47 -24.07
CA LEU A 6 -16.84 23.88 -23.64
C LEU A 6 -16.43 23.99 -22.17
N GLU A 7 -17.00 23.17 -21.27
CA GLU A 7 -16.63 23.17 -19.85
C GLU A 7 -15.16 22.75 -19.63
N LYS A 8 -14.67 21.74 -20.35
CA LYS A 8 -13.27 21.31 -20.30
C LYS A 8 -12.32 22.38 -20.83
N THR A 9 -12.64 22.95 -21.99
CA THR A 9 -11.82 23.99 -22.62
C THR A 9 -11.76 25.23 -21.74
N ALA A 10 -12.89 25.68 -21.18
CA ALA A 10 -12.94 26.81 -20.26
C ALA A 10 -12.12 26.54 -18.98
N GLY A 11 -12.27 25.36 -18.37
CA GLY A 11 -11.48 24.99 -17.19
C GLY A 11 -9.98 24.90 -17.47
N TYR A 12 -9.58 24.44 -18.65
CA TYR A 12 -8.19 24.38 -19.08
C TYR A 12 -7.60 25.78 -19.31
N ILE A 13 -8.39 26.71 -19.89
CA ILE A 13 -7.96 28.09 -20.14
C ILE A 13 -7.82 28.87 -18.82
N VAL A 14 -8.73 28.72 -17.86
CA VAL A 14 -8.62 29.40 -16.55
C VAL A 14 -7.35 28.96 -15.80
N ARG A 15 -6.91 27.70 -15.96
CA ARG A 15 -5.68 27.19 -15.33
C ARG A 15 -4.39 27.63 -16.01
N ASN A 16 -4.37 27.63 -17.34
CA ASN A 16 -3.16 27.90 -18.13
C ASN A 16 -3.01 29.37 -18.56
N GLY A 17 -4.06 30.18 -18.37
CA GLY A 17 -4.03 31.63 -18.59
C GLY A 17 -4.37 32.07 -20.02
N PRO A 18 -4.43 33.40 -20.27
CA PRO A 18 -4.94 33.99 -21.51
C PRO A 18 -4.06 33.76 -22.74
N ALA A 19 -2.77 33.46 -22.55
CA ALA A 19 -1.88 33.08 -23.65
C ALA A 19 -2.36 31.79 -24.36
N PHE A 20 -2.99 30.89 -23.60
CA PHE A 20 -3.53 29.66 -24.15
C PHE A 20 -4.86 29.88 -24.89
N GLU A 21 -5.64 30.87 -24.47
CA GLU A 21 -6.86 31.27 -25.17
C GLU A 21 -6.55 31.77 -26.60
N ALA A 22 -5.51 32.57 -26.76
CA ALA A 22 -5.07 33.04 -28.07
C ALA A 22 -4.69 31.87 -28.99
N ARG A 23 -3.96 30.88 -28.46
CA ARG A 23 -3.57 29.68 -29.21
C ARG A 23 -4.77 28.81 -29.60
N ILE A 24 -5.78 28.69 -28.72
CA ILE A 24 -7.03 27.99 -29.04
C ILE A 24 -7.80 28.75 -30.12
N ARG A 25 -7.80 30.09 -30.08
CA ARG A 25 -8.46 30.93 -31.08
C ARG A 25 -7.87 30.72 -32.47
N ASP A 26 -6.55 30.68 -32.59
CA ASP A 26 -5.85 30.41 -33.85
C ASP A 26 -6.16 28.99 -34.36
N SER A 27 -6.26 28.00 -33.46
CA SER A 27 -6.63 26.63 -33.82
C SER A 27 -8.14 26.44 -34.07
N ALA A 28 -8.99 27.37 -33.62
CA ALA A 28 -10.44 27.31 -33.77
C ALA A 28 -10.90 27.70 -35.18
N GLU A 29 -10.09 28.48 -35.93
CA GLU A 29 -10.35 28.78 -37.34
C GLU A 29 -10.38 27.51 -38.20
N GLY A 30 -9.56 26.51 -37.87
CA GLY A 30 -9.51 25.21 -38.55
C GLY A 30 -10.40 24.12 -37.97
N ASN A 31 -11.00 24.31 -36.78
CA ASN A 31 -11.75 23.25 -36.09
C ASN A 31 -13.17 23.69 -35.71
N PRO A 32 -14.23 23.10 -36.32
CA PRO A 32 -15.61 23.48 -36.06
C PRO A 32 -16.05 23.25 -34.60
N LYS A 33 -15.36 22.38 -33.87
CA LYS A 33 -15.68 22.08 -32.46
C LYS A 33 -15.22 23.17 -31.49
N LEU A 34 -14.27 24.02 -31.88
CA LEU A 34 -13.71 25.09 -31.03
C LEU A 34 -14.17 26.50 -31.45
N GLN A 35 -15.06 26.60 -32.43
CA GLN A 35 -15.57 27.87 -32.95
C GLN A 35 -16.28 28.74 -31.89
N PHE A 36 -16.70 28.17 -30.76
CA PHE A 36 -17.31 28.93 -29.66
C PHE A 36 -16.35 29.91 -28.98
N VAL A 37 -15.04 29.79 -29.19
CA VAL A 37 -14.03 30.73 -28.67
C VAL A 37 -13.93 31.99 -29.54
N LEU A 38 -14.44 31.96 -30.77
CA LEU A 38 -14.41 33.11 -31.69
C LEU A 38 -15.54 34.11 -31.37
N PRO A 39 -15.29 35.43 -31.42
CA PRO A 39 -16.30 36.45 -31.12
C PRO A 39 -17.52 36.46 -32.05
N ASP A 40 -17.36 35.92 -33.26
CA ASP A 40 -18.40 35.89 -34.29
C ASP A 40 -19.41 34.74 -34.09
N ASN A 41 -19.16 33.85 -33.11
CA ASN A 41 -20.02 32.69 -32.87
C ASN A 41 -21.18 33.03 -31.89
N PRO A 42 -22.43 32.61 -32.16
CA PRO A 42 -23.57 32.79 -31.25
C PRO A 42 -23.36 32.22 -29.83
N TYR A 43 -22.47 31.25 -29.64
CA TYR A 43 -22.17 30.62 -28.34
C TYR A 43 -21.02 31.29 -27.57
N HIS A 44 -20.36 32.30 -28.16
CA HIS A 44 -19.27 33.03 -27.51
C HIS A 44 -19.66 33.71 -26.18
N PRO A 45 -20.85 34.34 -26.05
CA PRO A 45 -21.27 34.94 -24.78
C PRO A 45 -21.39 33.91 -23.65
N PHE A 46 -21.81 32.68 -23.98
CA PHE A 46 -21.94 31.60 -23.00
C PHE A 46 -20.55 31.09 -22.55
N TYR A 47 -19.59 31.03 -23.47
CA TYR A 47 -18.20 30.69 -23.15
C TYR A 47 -17.55 31.73 -22.22
N LEU A 48 -17.74 33.03 -22.46
CA LEU A 48 -17.23 34.10 -21.61
C LEU A 48 -17.84 34.04 -20.20
N TRP A 49 -19.16 33.88 -20.11
CA TRP A 49 -19.85 33.68 -18.83
C TRP A 49 -19.28 32.46 -18.08
N ARG A 50 -19.00 31.36 -18.79
CA ARG A 50 -18.48 30.13 -18.16
C ARG A 50 -17.05 30.29 -17.65
N LEU A 51 -16.19 31.03 -18.36
CA LEU A 51 -14.86 31.37 -17.88
C LEU A 51 -14.90 32.17 -16.58
N GLU A 52 -15.81 33.15 -16.48
CA GLU A 52 -16.00 33.97 -15.30
C GLU A 52 -16.48 33.14 -14.11
N GLU A 53 -17.50 32.29 -14.29
CA GLU A 53 -18.00 31.37 -13.27
C GLU A 53 -16.91 30.43 -12.72
N ILE A 54 -16.02 29.91 -13.60
CA ILE A 54 -14.91 29.04 -13.18
C ILE A 54 -13.84 29.85 -12.42
N LYS A 55 -13.55 31.08 -12.86
CA LYS A 55 -12.63 31.99 -12.18
C LYS A 55 -13.13 32.41 -10.79
N GLU A 56 -14.45 32.53 -10.63
CA GLU A 56 -15.12 32.77 -9.35
C GLU A 56 -15.28 31.51 -8.48
N GLY A 57 -14.73 30.37 -8.90
CA GLY A 57 -14.70 29.14 -8.12
C GLY A 57 -15.97 28.27 -8.21
N ARG A 58 -16.92 28.60 -9.10
CA ARG A 58 -18.15 27.81 -9.37
C ARG A 58 -17.96 26.88 -10.59
N GLY A 59 -16.79 26.27 -10.68
CA GLY A 59 -16.47 25.27 -11.69
C GLY A 59 -17.21 23.94 -11.45
N THR A 60 -17.62 23.26 -12.54
CA THR A 60 -18.12 21.87 -12.49
C THR A 60 -16.93 20.90 -12.41
N ASP A 61 -17.13 19.69 -11.88
CA ASP A 61 -16.08 18.65 -11.83
C ASP A 61 -15.51 18.31 -13.22
N VAL A 62 -16.32 18.49 -14.26
CA VAL A 62 -15.95 18.41 -15.68
C VAL A 62 -14.89 19.45 -16.06
N ALA A 63 -15.08 20.72 -15.67
CA ALA A 63 -14.13 21.79 -15.91
C ALA A 63 -12.83 21.60 -15.11
N ALA A 64 -12.88 20.87 -14.00
CA ALA A 64 -11.72 20.51 -13.23
C ALA A 64 -10.89 19.35 -13.83
N GLY A 65 -11.32 18.75 -14.95
CA GLY A 65 -10.66 17.58 -15.54
C GLY A 65 -10.92 16.29 -14.77
N ARG A 66 -11.90 16.28 -13.86
CA ARG A 66 -12.31 15.10 -13.07
C ARG A 66 -13.52 14.40 -13.70
N GLU A 67 -13.52 14.24 -15.02
CA GLU A 67 -14.50 13.36 -15.65
C GLU A 67 -14.13 11.91 -15.39
N GLY A 68 -14.87 11.28 -14.49
CA GLY A 68 -14.62 9.91 -14.03
C GLY A 68 -14.67 9.76 -12.51
N ASP A 69 -14.54 10.87 -11.76
CA ASP A 69 -14.76 10.88 -10.31
C ASP A 69 -16.25 11.09 -10.00
N VAL A 70 -17.10 10.27 -10.62
CA VAL A 70 -18.38 9.92 -9.98
C VAL A 70 -17.99 9.22 -8.71
N THR A 71 -17.94 10.00 -7.62
CA THR A 71 -17.86 9.58 -6.22
C THR A 71 -17.91 8.07 -6.13
N ALA A 72 -16.73 7.42 -6.09
CA ALA A 72 -16.63 6.00 -5.85
C ALA A 72 -17.62 5.70 -4.72
N PRO A 73 -18.67 4.88 -4.96
CA PRO A 73 -19.74 4.74 -3.99
C PRO A 73 -19.04 4.35 -2.71
N LYS A 74 -19.13 5.20 -1.67
CA LYS A 74 -18.48 4.97 -0.38
C LYS A 74 -18.76 3.51 -0.07
N LYS A 75 -17.73 2.65 -0.20
CA LYS A 75 -17.86 1.20 0.06
C LYS A 75 -18.64 1.15 1.35
N LYS A 76 -19.86 0.59 1.33
CA LYS A 76 -20.75 0.56 2.49
C LYS A 76 -19.88 0.17 3.66
N GLN A 77 -19.53 1.12 4.52
CA GLN A 77 -18.64 0.84 5.63
C GLN A 77 -19.41 -0.20 6.43
N GLY A 78 -18.80 -1.37 6.63
CA GLY A 78 -19.40 -2.39 7.48
C GLY A 78 -19.77 -1.76 8.83
N PRO A 79 -20.69 -2.38 9.59
CA PRO A 79 -20.97 -1.91 10.95
C PRO A 79 -19.67 -1.65 11.70
N ALA A 80 -19.58 -0.61 12.54
CA ALA A 80 -18.33 -0.33 13.24
C ALA A 80 -17.94 -1.51 14.15
N PRO A 81 -16.64 -1.85 14.27
CA PRO A 81 -16.21 -2.91 15.16
C PRO A 81 -16.65 -2.59 16.60
N PRO A 82 -17.43 -3.48 17.25
CA PRO A 82 -17.84 -3.32 18.63
C PRO A 82 -16.61 -3.46 19.54
N PRO A 83 -16.60 -2.84 20.73
CA PRO A 83 -15.48 -2.93 21.67
C PRO A 83 -15.20 -4.38 22.05
N ASP A 84 -13.95 -4.77 22.25
CA ASP A 84 -13.64 -6.15 22.64
C ASP A 84 -14.08 -6.47 24.07
N PHE A 85 -14.31 -7.74 24.35
CA PHE A 85 -14.62 -8.18 25.70
C PHE A 85 -13.34 -8.33 26.52
N HIS A 86 -12.97 -7.26 27.23
CA HIS A 86 -11.79 -7.23 28.09
C HIS A 86 -11.82 -8.34 29.16
N PHE A 87 -12.98 -8.57 29.81
CA PHE A 87 -13.14 -9.53 30.91
C PHE A 87 -13.72 -10.90 30.53
N SER A 88 -13.81 -11.26 29.24
CA SER A 88 -14.26 -12.59 28.82
C SER A 88 -13.08 -13.43 28.31
N ALA A 89 -12.38 -14.10 29.23
CA ALA A 89 -11.42 -15.12 28.84
C ALA A 89 -12.17 -16.44 28.55
N ARG A 90 -11.98 -17.03 27.37
CA ARG A 90 -12.58 -18.34 27.03
C ARG A 90 -11.98 -19.40 27.96
N MET A 91 -12.82 -19.97 28.83
CA MET A 91 -12.39 -20.98 29.79
C MET A 91 -12.07 -22.30 29.08
N PRO A 92 -10.82 -22.80 29.15
CA PRO A 92 -10.48 -24.13 28.68
C PRO A 92 -11.04 -25.20 29.62
N ASN A 93 -11.12 -26.45 29.15
CA ASN A 93 -11.48 -27.57 30.02
C ASN A 93 -10.30 -27.84 30.99
N ILE A 94 -10.50 -27.50 32.26
CA ILE A 94 -9.45 -27.47 33.29
C ILE A 94 -9.98 -27.97 34.63
N SER A 95 -9.12 -28.59 35.43
CA SER A 95 -9.40 -28.95 36.82
C SER A 95 -9.62 -27.71 37.69
N SER A 96 -10.41 -27.84 38.76
CA SER A 96 -10.63 -26.75 39.72
C SER A 96 -9.33 -26.28 40.38
N VAL A 97 -8.45 -27.22 40.74
CA VAL A 97 -7.17 -26.92 41.39
C VAL A 97 -6.26 -26.13 40.44
N ASP A 98 -6.11 -26.59 39.20
CA ASP A 98 -5.26 -25.91 38.21
C ASP A 98 -5.80 -24.52 37.87
N LEU A 99 -7.13 -24.35 37.84
CA LEU A 99 -7.76 -23.05 37.65
C LEU A 99 -7.41 -22.07 38.78
N GLU A 100 -7.43 -22.51 40.04
CA GLU A 100 -7.03 -21.68 41.17
C GLU A 100 -5.55 -21.32 41.13
N VAL A 101 -4.69 -22.28 40.78
CA VAL A 101 -3.25 -22.07 40.62
C VAL A 101 -2.96 -21.05 39.53
N ILE A 102 -3.63 -21.16 38.37
CA ILE A 102 -3.50 -20.20 37.27
C ILE A 102 -3.99 -18.82 37.69
N LYS A 103 -5.15 -18.71 38.34
CA LYS A 103 -5.67 -17.40 38.79
C LYS A 103 -4.74 -16.75 39.82
N LEU A 104 -4.27 -17.52 40.79
CA LEU A 104 -3.38 -17.03 41.84
C LEU A 104 -2.06 -16.55 41.24
N THR A 105 -1.43 -17.38 40.41
CA THR A 105 -0.18 -17.00 39.72
C THR A 105 -0.40 -15.78 38.83
N ALA A 106 -1.49 -15.71 38.06
CA ALA A 106 -1.81 -14.55 37.22
C ALA A 106 -1.94 -13.26 38.04
N MET A 107 -2.59 -13.30 39.21
CA MET A 107 -2.70 -12.15 40.11
C MET A 107 -1.33 -11.69 40.62
N PHE A 108 -0.43 -12.61 40.98
CA PHE A 108 0.94 -12.27 41.39
C PHE A 108 1.78 -11.72 40.23
N VAL A 109 1.65 -12.27 39.02
CA VAL A 109 2.29 -11.71 37.81
C VAL A 109 1.77 -10.31 37.55
N ALA A 110 0.45 -10.09 37.63
CA ALA A 110 -0.16 -8.80 37.34
C ALA A 110 0.35 -7.69 38.29
N LYS A 111 0.62 -8.02 39.56
CA LYS A 111 1.17 -7.10 40.56
C LYS A 111 2.67 -6.85 40.40
N ASN A 112 3.46 -7.90 40.15
CA ASN A 112 4.93 -7.82 40.16
C ASN A 112 5.55 -7.62 38.77
N GLY A 113 4.78 -7.80 37.70
CA GLY A 113 5.20 -7.65 36.31
C GLY A 113 5.82 -8.90 35.69
N ARG A 114 6.23 -8.77 34.42
CA ARG A 114 6.74 -9.87 33.58
C ARG A 114 8.07 -10.45 34.08
N SER A 115 8.92 -9.65 34.71
CA SER A 115 10.20 -10.12 35.28
C SER A 115 9.98 -11.24 36.31
N TRP A 116 8.97 -11.09 37.17
CA TRP A 116 8.60 -12.10 38.16
C TRP A 116 8.10 -13.39 37.50
N MET A 117 7.32 -13.30 36.42
CA MET A 117 6.88 -14.47 35.64
C MET A 117 8.09 -15.24 35.09
N THR A 118 9.09 -14.54 34.53
CA THR A 118 10.30 -15.17 34.01
C THR A 118 11.09 -15.89 35.11
N THR A 119 11.25 -15.27 36.28
CA THR A 119 11.91 -15.91 37.43
C THR A 119 11.15 -17.15 37.91
N LEU A 120 9.82 -17.07 38.02
CA LEU A 120 8.99 -18.22 38.41
C LEU A 120 9.11 -19.36 37.39
N SER A 121 9.05 -19.04 36.09
CA SER A 121 9.20 -20.02 35.02
C SER A 121 10.56 -20.72 35.02
N GLN A 122 11.64 -20.02 35.38
CA GLN A 122 12.98 -20.61 35.50
C GLN A 122 13.09 -21.50 36.74
N ARG A 123 12.55 -21.05 37.87
CA ARG A 123 12.60 -21.80 39.14
C ARG A 123 11.78 -23.09 39.08
N GLU A 124 10.57 -23.01 38.51
CA GLU A 124 9.63 -24.12 38.43
C GLU A 124 9.69 -24.85 37.07
N ALA A 125 10.79 -24.72 36.31
CA ALA A 125 10.93 -25.33 34.99
C ALA A 125 10.79 -26.87 34.97
N ARG A 126 10.96 -27.53 36.12
CA ARG A 126 10.82 -28.98 36.31
C ARG A 126 9.43 -29.39 36.83
N ASN A 127 8.58 -28.43 37.17
CA ASN A 127 7.28 -28.69 37.75
C ASN A 127 6.17 -28.58 36.68
N PRO A 128 5.50 -29.68 36.32
CA PRO A 128 4.47 -29.68 35.28
C PRO A 128 3.28 -28.77 35.61
N GLN A 129 3.02 -28.52 36.89
CA GLN A 129 1.91 -27.66 37.32
C GLN A 129 2.09 -26.21 36.86
N PHE A 130 3.32 -25.76 36.58
CA PHE A 130 3.62 -24.42 36.09
C PHE A 130 3.96 -24.38 34.58
N ASP A 131 3.77 -25.47 33.84
CA ASP A 131 4.08 -25.49 32.41
C ASP A 131 3.17 -24.56 31.59
N PHE A 132 2.02 -24.14 32.14
CA PHE A 132 1.16 -23.10 31.52
C PHE A 132 1.85 -21.74 31.38
N LEU A 133 2.97 -21.49 32.08
CA LEU A 133 3.78 -20.29 31.90
C LEU A 133 4.48 -20.26 30.53
N ARG A 134 4.64 -21.41 29.87
CA ARG A 134 5.27 -21.52 28.55
C ARG A 134 4.28 -21.15 27.45
N PRO A 135 4.67 -20.34 26.45
CA PRO A 135 3.79 -19.98 25.32
C PRO A 135 3.21 -21.15 24.53
N GLN A 136 3.91 -22.28 24.51
CA GLN A 136 3.49 -23.50 23.82
C GLN A 136 2.33 -24.24 24.51
N HIS A 137 2.04 -23.95 25.77
CA HIS A 137 1.02 -24.65 26.53
C HIS A 137 -0.39 -24.15 26.19
N SER A 138 -1.38 -25.05 26.14
CA SER A 138 -2.78 -24.72 25.81
C SER A 138 -3.38 -23.67 26.76
N PHE A 139 -3.05 -23.75 28.05
CA PHE A 139 -3.52 -22.80 29.07
C PHE A 139 -2.79 -21.45 29.08
N HIS A 140 -1.68 -21.29 28.35
CA HIS A 140 -0.93 -20.03 28.34
C HIS A 140 -1.79 -18.87 27.82
N GLN A 141 -2.59 -19.11 26.77
CA GLN A 141 -3.49 -18.10 26.23
C GLN A 141 -4.51 -17.62 27.27
N PHE A 142 -5.05 -18.55 28.07
CA PHE A 142 -5.99 -18.22 29.14
C PHE A 142 -5.29 -17.46 30.28
N PHE A 143 -4.11 -17.92 30.70
CA PHE A 143 -3.28 -17.28 31.71
C PHE A 143 -2.88 -15.85 31.32
N SER A 144 -2.41 -15.62 30.10
CA SER A 144 -2.01 -14.30 29.61
C SER A 144 -3.20 -13.33 29.61
N ARG A 145 -4.39 -13.77 29.18
CA ARG A 145 -5.61 -12.95 29.27
C ARG A 145 -6.00 -12.61 30.71
N LEU A 146 -5.82 -13.54 31.65
CA LEU A 146 -6.06 -13.25 33.08
C LEU A 146 -5.05 -12.25 33.63
N VAL A 147 -3.76 -12.36 33.26
CA VAL A 147 -2.74 -11.39 33.66
C VAL A 147 -3.12 -10.01 33.15
N ASP A 148 -3.49 -9.88 31.87
CA ASP A 148 -3.92 -8.60 31.29
C ASP A 148 -5.13 -8.01 32.03
N GLN A 149 -6.16 -8.83 32.31
CA GLN A 149 -7.36 -8.42 33.07
C GLN A 149 -7.02 -7.95 34.50
N TYR A 150 -6.19 -8.70 35.22
CA TYR A 150 -5.80 -8.32 36.57
C TYR A 150 -4.90 -7.08 36.58
N THR A 151 -4.00 -6.95 35.61
CA THR A 151 -3.17 -5.76 35.46
C THR A 151 -4.01 -4.53 35.14
N GLU A 152 -5.02 -4.66 34.28
CA GLU A 152 -5.98 -3.59 33.98
C GLU A 152 -6.69 -3.15 35.28
N ILE A 153 -7.30 -4.08 36.01
CA ILE A 153 -8.00 -3.77 37.28
C ILE A 153 -7.07 -3.11 38.31
N LEU A 154 -5.83 -3.60 38.45
CA LEU A 154 -4.88 -3.07 39.42
C LEU A 154 -4.36 -1.67 39.04
N ASN A 155 -4.23 -1.39 37.74
CA ASN A 155 -3.73 -0.12 37.21
C ASN A 155 -4.83 0.94 37.05
N THR A 156 -6.10 0.54 36.94
CA THR A 156 -7.27 1.44 36.91
C THR A 156 -7.49 2.05 38.31
N GLN A 157 -6.63 2.98 38.70
CA GLN A 157 -6.76 3.76 39.93
C GLN A 157 -6.99 5.25 39.63
N GLY A 158 -7.70 5.94 40.52
CA GLY A 158 -7.94 7.38 40.41
C GLY A 158 -8.90 7.75 39.27
N GLN A 159 -8.45 8.60 38.34
CA GLN A 159 -9.33 9.18 37.31
C GLN A 159 -9.91 8.12 36.35
N GLN A 160 -9.13 7.13 35.93
CA GLN A 160 -9.60 6.07 35.05
C GLN A 160 -10.69 5.21 35.71
N GLN A 161 -10.59 4.98 37.03
CA GLN A 161 -11.63 4.28 37.78
C GLN A 161 -12.95 5.07 37.79
N GLN A 162 -12.87 6.39 37.97
CA GLN A 162 -14.03 7.26 37.95
C GLN A 162 -14.73 7.22 36.59
N GLU A 163 -13.97 7.27 35.49
CA GLU A 163 -14.52 7.18 34.13
C GLU A 163 -15.23 5.85 33.86
N VAL A 164 -14.62 4.73 34.28
CA VAL A 164 -15.24 3.40 34.18
C VAL A 164 -16.51 3.33 35.02
N ILE A 165 -16.52 3.86 36.24
CA ILE A 165 -17.72 3.90 37.08
C ILE A 165 -18.84 4.70 36.41
N VAL A 166 -18.54 5.89 35.88
CA VAL A 166 -19.52 6.73 35.16
C VAL A 166 -20.05 6.01 33.91
N GLU A 167 -19.20 5.25 33.22
CA GLU A 167 -19.66 4.43 32.09
C GLU A 167 -20.59 3.30 32.56
N LEU A 168 -20.29 2.65 33.68
CA LEU A 168 -21.10 1.58 34.24
C LEU A 168 -22.44 2.11 34.77
N GLU A 169 -22.48 3.30 35.37
CA GLU A 169 -23.70 3.97 35.84
C GLU A 169 -24.69 4.20 34.70
N LYS A 170 -24.21 4.62 33.52
CA LYS A 170 -25.05 4.75 32.32
C LYS A 170 -25.73 3.44 31.90
N ASN A 171 -25.18 2.27 32.26
CA ASN A 171 -25.85 0.98 32.01
C ASN A 171 -26.98 0.71 33.01
N ILE A 172 -26.90 1.27 34.22
CA ILE A 172 -27.95 1.20 35.24
C ILE A 172 -29.10 2.12 34.85
N ASP A 173 -28.78 3.35 34.43
CA ASP A 173 -29.78 4.35 34.02
C ASP A 173 -30.58 3.91 32.80
N ASN A 174 -29.93 3.23 31.85
CA ASN A 174 -30.58 2.74 30.63
C ASN A 174 -30.42 1.22 30.47
N LYS A 175 -31.47 0.51 30.89
CA LYS A 175 -31.60 -0.95 30.74
C LYS A 175 -31.39 -1.46 29.30
N TYR A 176 -31.70 -0.65 28.29
CA TYR A 176 -31.59 -1.05 26.87
C TYR A 176 -30.19 -0.82 26.28
N ARG A 177 -29.29 -0.11 26.97
CA ARG A 177 -27.94 0.16 26.45
C ARG A 177 -27.13 -1.12 26.19
N VAL A 178 -27.30 -2.12 27.07
CA VAL A 178 -26.68 -3.44 26.91
C VAL A 178 -27.27 -4.18 25.71
N LEU A 179 -28.59 -4.08 25.50
CA LEU A 179 -29.29 -4.68 24.35
C LEU A 179 -28.80 -4.06 23.03
N GLU A 180 -28.67 -2.75 22.96
CA GLU A 180 -28.15 -2.05 21.78
C GLU A 180 -26.70 -2.45 21.47
N SER A 181 -25.87 -2.54 22.50
CA SER A 181 -24.47 -2.99 22.37
C SER A 181 -24.38 -4.43 21.88
N ALA A 182 -25.25 -5.31 22.40
CA ALA A 182 -25.36 -6.70 21.96
C ALA A 182 -25.83 -6.80 20.51
N LYS A 183 -26.83 -5.99 20.10
CA LYS A 183 -27.33 -5.94 18.73
C LYS A 183 -26.23 -5.50 17.74
N LYS A 184 -25.51 -4.41 18.04
CA LYS A 184 -24.38 -3.94 17.23
C LYS A 184 -23.31 -5.03 17.08
N ARG A 185 -23.03 -5.77 18.14
CA ARG A 185 -22.08 -6.89 18.10
C ARG A 185 -22.59 -8.05 17.25
N ALA A 186 -23.87 -8.43 17.36
CA ALA A 186 -24.46 -9.47 16.54
C ALA A 186 -24.43 -9.10 15.04
N GLU A 187 -24.71 -7.84 14.71
CA GLU A 187 -24.59 -7.32 13.34
C GLU A 187 -23.14 -7.37 12.83
N TRP A 188 -22.16 -7.05 13.68
CA TRP A 188 -20.73 -7.17 13.34
C TRP A 188 -20.29 -8.62 13.13
N VAL A 189 -20.69 -9.55 14.00
CA VAL A 189 -20.37 -10.98 13.84
C VAL A 189 -20.96 -11.51 12.54
N LYS A 190 -22.23 -11.21 12.25
CA LYS A 190 -22.86 -11.57 10.98
C LYS A 190 -22.12 -10.98 9.78
N TYR A 191 -21.67 -9.73 9.87
CA TYR A 191 -20.88 -9.10 8.81
C TYR A 191 -19.52 -9.79 8.61
N GLN A 192 -18.81 -10.11 9.69
CA GLN A 192 -17.53 -10.83 9.66
C GLN A 192 -17.65 -12.22 9.04
N GLU A 193 -18.67 -12.98 9.44
CA GLU A 193 -18.96 -14.29 8.85
C GLU A 193 -19.28 -14.18 7.37
N ALA A 194 -20.11 -13.20 6.97
CA ALA A 194 -20.42 -12.97 5.55
C ALA A 194 -19.18 -12.56 4.74
N GLN A 195 -18.29 -11.73 5.28
CA GLN A 195 -17.02 -11.39 4.63
C GLN A 195 -16.10 -12.60 4.49
N LYS A 196 -16.04 -13.46 5.51
CA LYS A 196 -15.25 -14.69 5.48
C LYS A 196 -15.77 -15.66 4.42
N VAL A 197 -17.08 -15.92 4.40
CA VAL A 197 -17.71 -16.77 3.39
C VAL A 197 -17.48 -16.22 1.99
N LYS A 198 -17.68 -14.92 1.77
CA LYS A 198 -17.41 -14.28 0.47
C LYS A 198 -15.95 -14.45 0.03
N LYS A 199 -15.00 -14.31 0.97
CA LYS A 199 -13.58 -14.51 0.69
C LYS A 199 -13.27 -15.97 0.36
N GLU A 200 -13.88 -16.92 1.06
CA GLU A 200 -13.73 -18.36 0.78
C GLU A 200 -14.33 -18.71 -0.59
N GLU A 201 -15.52 -18.20 -0.93
CA GLU A 201 -16.14 -18.34 -2.25
C GLU A 201 -15.28 -17.75 -3.37
N GLU A 202 -14.69 -16.57 -3.17
CA GLU A 202 -13.78 -15.94 -4.14
C GLU A 202 -12.51 -16.78 -4.33
N GLN A 203 -11.95 -17.34 -3.25
CA GLN A 203 -10.81 -18.25 -3.32
C GLN A 203 -11.16 -19.57 -4.02
N GLU A 204 -12.36 -20.10 -3.80
CA GLU A 204 -12.84 -21.30 -4.49
C GLU A 204 -13.10 -21.03 -5.98
N ALA A 205 -13.66 -19.87 -6.31
CA ALA A 205 -13.84 -19.43 -7.70
C ALA A 205 -12.50 -19.22 -8.42
N GLU A 206 -11.52 -18.62 -7.75
CA GLU A 206 -10.15 -18.47 -8.28
C GLU A 206 -9.50 -19.84 -8.49
N LYS A 207 -9.63 -20.78 -7.53
CA LYS A 207 -9.14 -22.16 -7.68
C LYS A 207 -9.81 -22.88 -8.85
N LEU A 208 -11.13 -22.72 -9.01
CA LEU A 208 -11.86 -23.32 -10.11
C LEU A 208 -11.43 -22.72 -11.45
N ALA A 209 -11.31 -21.40 -11.53
CA ALA A 209 -10.81 -20.71 -12.70
C ALA A 209 -9.39 -21.18 -13.05
N TYR A 210 -8.49 -21.26 -12.06
CA TYR A 210 -7.14 -21.75 -12.23
C TYR A 210 -7.10 -23.20 -12.75
N ALA A 211 -7.99 -24.05 -12.25
CA ALA A 211 -8.13 -25.43 -12.73
C ALA A 211 -8.77 -25.53 -14.12
N GLN A 212 -9.58 -24.55 -14.52
CA GLN A 212 -10.21 -24.47 -15.83
C GLN A 212 -9.29 -23.90 -16.91
N ILE A 213 -8.21 -23.20 -16.54
CA ILE A 213 -7.20 -22.74 -17.49
C ILE A 213 -6.56 -23.96 -18.18
N ASP A 214 -6.62 -24.00 -19.51
CA ASP A 214 -5.92 -25.02 -20.30
C ASP A 214 -4.42 -24.70 -20.33
N TRP A 215 -3.67 -25.36 -19.45
CA TRP A 215 -2.21 -25.23 -19.38
C TRP A 215 -1.46 -25.78 -20.61
N HIS A 216 -2.16 -26.39 -21.58
CA HIS A 216 -1.56 -26.80 -22.86
C HIS A 216 -1.73 -25.76 -23.96
N ASP A 217 -2.53 -24.71 -23.73
CA ASP A 217 -2.69 -23.58 -24.64
C ASP A 217 -1.71 -22.46 -24.25
N PHE A 218 -0.44 -22.68 -24.53
CA PHE A 218 0.60 -21.68 -24.34
C PHE A 218 1.39 -21.46 -25.62
N VAL A 219 1.70 -20.20 -25.89
CA VAL A 219 2.64 -19.82 -26.93
C VAL A 219 3.99 -19.62 -26.25
N VAL A 220 4.94 -20.53 -26.52
CA VAL A 220 6.33 -20.33 -26.10
C VAL A 220 6.89 -19.18 -26.92
N VAL A 221 7.02 -18.02 -26.31
CA VAL A 221 7.67 -16.86 -26.95
C VAL A 221 9.19 -17.05 -26.93
N GLU A 222 9.72 -17.58 -25.83
CA GLU A 222 11.15 -17.58 -25.57
C GLU A 222 11.55 -18.75 -24.69
N THR A 223 12.64 -19.46 -25.05
CA THR A 223 13.24 -20.47 -24.18
C THR A 223 14.54 -19.93 -23.62
N ILE A 224 14.59 -19.76 -22.29
CA ILE A 224 15.80 -19.38 -21.57
C ILE A 224 16.67 -20.63 -21.42
N HIS A 225 17.91 -20.55 -21.91
CA HIS A 225 18.92 -21.59 -21.72
C HIS A 225 19.90 -21.15 -20.65
N PHE A 226 19.91 -21.85 -19.52
CA PHE A 226 20.92 -21.69 -18.48
C PHE A 226 22.24 -22.27 -18.98
N THR A 227 23.25 -21.43 -19.10
CA THR A 227 24.62 -21.79 -19.48
C THR A 227 25.53 -21.84 -18.25
N GLU A 228 26.68 -22.49 -18.34
CA GLU A 228 27.67 -22.57 -17.24
C GLU A 228 28.21 -21.20 -16.80
N ALA A 229 28.06 -20.16 -17.64
CA ALA A 229 28.33 -18.77 -17.27
C ALA A 229 27.25 -18.18 -16.36
N ASP A 230 25.98 -18.58 -16.52
CA ASP A 230 24.86 -18.10 -15.70
C ASP A 230 24.91 -18.68 -14.30
N ASP A 231 25.37 -19.93 -14.13
CA ASP A 231 25.59 -20.55 -12.82
C ASP A 231 26.68 -19.81 -11.99
N GLN A 232 27.58 -19.08 -12.67
CA GLN A 232 28.58 -18.22 -12.02
C GLN A 232 28.14 -16.76 -11.89
N THR A 233 26.95 -16.39 -12.39
CA THR A 233 26.40 -15.05 -12.18
C THR A 233 25.70 -14.96 -10.83
N GLU A 234 26.23 -14.13 -9.92
CA GLU A 234 25.53 -13.77 -8.69
C GLU A 234 24.37 -12.83 -9.03
N LEU A 235 23.16 -13.39 -9.18
CA LEU A 235 21.93 -12.62 -9.34
C LEU A 235 21.47 -12.04 -7.99
N PRO A 236 20.83 -10.86 -7.98
CA PRO A 236 20.28 -10.31 -6.75
C PRO A 236 19.21 -11.24 -6.16
N PRO A 237 19.02 -11.25 -4.82
CA PRO A 237 18.00 -12.07 -4.19
C PRO A 237 16.60 -11.73 -4.73
N PRO A 238 15.71 -12.72 -4.87
CA PRO A 238 14.38 -12.49 -5.42
C PRO A 238 13.57 -11.53 -4.54
N THR A 239 12.95 -10.53 -5.16
CA THR A 239 12.08 -9.58 -4.46
C THR A 239 10.90 -10.32 -3.84
N SER A 240 10.75 -10.21 -2.52
CA SER A 240 9.61 -10.79 -1.79
C SER A 240 8.33 -10.01 -2.06
N LEU A 241 7.17 -10.68 -2.00
CA LEU A 241 5.86 -10.02 -2.07
C LEU A 241 5.72 -8.88 -1.04
N ASN A 242 6.33 -9.05 0.13
CA ASN A 242 6.32 -8.02 1.18
C ASN A 242 7.14 -6.78 0.76
N ASP A 243 8.28 -6.98 0.09
CA ASP A 243 9.15 -5.91 -0.39
C ASP A 243 8.46 -5.08 -1.49
N ILE A 244 7.72 -5.75 -2.39
CA ILE A 244 6.90 -5.08 -3.43
C ILE A 244 5.75 -4.29 -2.82
N GLN A 245 5.11 -4.81 -1.77
CA GLN A 245 4.01 -4.11 -1.08
C GLN A 245 4.51 -2.93 -0.25
N SER A 246 5.73 -3.00 0.29
CA SER A 246 6.36 -1.92 1.05
C SER A 246 7.20 -0.95 0.20
N ALA A 247 7.35 -1.23 -1.10
CA ALA A 247 8.15 -0.40 -1.99
C ALA A 247 7.57 1.02 -2.07
N SER A 248 8.41 2.02 -1.75
CA SER A 248 8.08 3.44 -1.89
C SER A 248 7.68 3.76 -3.34
N LEU A 249 6.86 4.81 -3.54
CA LEU A 249 6.43 5.29 -4.85
C LEU A 249 7.61 5.53 -5.81
N GLU A 250 8.75 6.00 -5.28
CA GLU A 250 9.98 6.25 -6.03
C GLU A 250 10.74 4.96 -6.40
N GLN A 251 10.69 3.94 -5.53
CA GLN A 251 11.25 2.61 -5.79
C GLN A 251 10.40 1.86 -6.83
N LYS A 252 9.08 1.99 -6.76
CA LYS A 252 8.14 1.47 -7.76
C LYS A 252 8.34 2.17 -9.12
N ALA A 253 8.59 3.48 -9.11
CA ALA A 253 8.94 4.23 -10.32
C ALA A 253 10.26 3.72 -10.94
N GLN A 254 11.33 3.56 -10.15
CA GLN A 254 12.61 3.03 -10.64
C GLN A 254 12.50 1.59 -11.18
N MET A 255 11.73 0.72 -10.54
CA MET A 255 11.45 -0.64 -11.04
C MET A 255 10.64 -0.63 -12.35
N SER A 256 9.76 0.36 -12.53
CA SER A 256 9.01 0.56 -13.78
C SER A 256 9.80 1.29 -14.88
N LEU A 257 11.00 1.81 -14.58
CA LEU A 257 11.80 2.63 -15.49
C LEU A 257 12.87 1.87 -16.31
N ALA A 258 12.91 0.53 -16.24
CA ALA A 258 13.67 -0.29 -17.20
C ALA A 258 12.83 -0.55 -18.49
N PRO A 259 13.46 -0.67 -19.67
CA PRO A 259 13.09 0.11 -20.86
C PRO A 259 11.86 -0.43 -21.59
N SER A 260 10.79 0.36 -21.58
CA SER A 260 9.76 0.36 -22.62
C SER A 260 9.28 1.80 -22.74
N GLY A 261 9.74 2.50 -23.78
CA GLY A 261 9.61 3.94 -23.99
C GLY A 261 8.18 4.44 -24.24
N MET A 262 7.28 4.25 -23.28
CA MET A 262 5.92 4.76 -23.31
C MET A 262 5.68 5.59 -22.03
N ARG A 263 6.29 6.78 -21.99
CA ARG A 263 5.86 7.82 -21.05
C ARG A 263 4.50 8.31 -21.54
N ILE A 264 3.43 7.91 -20.88
CA ILE A 264 2.09 8.41 -21.16
C ILE A 264 2.02 9.85 -20.65
N GLU A 265 2.34 10.82 -21.50
CA GLU A 265 1.90 12.21 -21.30
C GLU A 265 0.41 12.28 -21.65
N GLU A 266 -0.37 12.86 -20.74
CA GLU A 266 -1.82 12.93 -20.81
C GLU A 266 -2.25 13.83 -21.99
N ALA A 267 -2.74 13.22 -23.09
CA ALA A 267 -3.19 13.95 -24.27
C ALA A 267 -4.58 14.60 -24.05
N MET A 268 -4.78 15.80 -24.59
CA MET A 268 -6.07 16.50 -24.54
C MET A 268 -7.18 15.67 -25.21
N PRO A 269 -8.39 15.60 -24.62
CA PRO A 269 -9.49 14.86 -25.21
C PRO A 269 -9.94 15.52 -26.52
N GLY A 270 -9.73 14.82 -27.64
CA GLY A 270 -10.18 15.23 -28.98
C GLY A 270 -9.09 15.43 -30.04
N GLN A 271 -7.82 15.18 -29.71
CA GLN A 271 -6.72 15.26 -30.68
C GLN A 271 -6.51 13.88 -31.34
N GLU A 272 -6.79 13.75 -32.65
CA GLU A 272 -6.33 12.59 -33.43
C GLU A 272 -4.83 12.75 -33.71
N THR A 273 -4.02 11.88 -33.12
CA THR A 273 -2.56 11.91 -33.21
C THR A 273 -2.10 11.36 -34.57
N TYR A 274 -1.78 12.25 -35.52
CA TYR A 274 -0.98 11.84 -36.66
C TYR A 274 0.48 11.66 -36.23
N TYR A 275 1.01 10.46 -36.44
CA TYR A 275 2.39 10.10 -36.12
C TYR A 275 3.35 10.89 -37.02
N GLN A 276 4.15 11.77 -36.44
CA GLN A 276 5.23 12.47 -37.13
C GLN A 276 6.56 12.01 -36.53
N PRO A 277 7.47 11.41 -37.32
CA PRO A 277 8.75 10.94 -36.79
C PRO A 277 9.62 12.15 -36.40
N PRO A 278 10.37 12.08 -35.28
CA PRO A 278 11.15 13.19 -34.79
C PRO A 278 12.36 13.47 -35.69
N PRO A 279 12.75 14.74 -35.89
CA PRO A 279 13.97 15.08 -36.61
C PRO A 279 15.21 14.70 -35.80
N ALA A 280 16.30 14.47 -36.53
CA ALA A 280 17.60 14.05 -36.00
C ALA A 280 18.18 15.05 -34.97
N GLN A 281 18.89 14.48 -34.01
CA GLN A 281 19.51 15.10 -32.84
C GLN A 281 20.48 16.23 -33.20
N MET A 282 20.35 17.38 -32.52
CA MET A 282 21.44 18.32 -32.30
C MET A 282 22.05 18.09 -30.90
N PRO A 283 23.38 18.22 -30.72
CA PRO A 283 24.00 18.09 -29.42
C PRO A 283 23.70 19.32 -28.54
N PRO A 284 23.61 19.17 -27.20
CA PRO A 284 23.38 20.30 -26.30
C PRO A 284 24.62 21.21 -26.18
N PRO A 285 24.44 22.51 -25.93
CA PRO A 285 25.54 23.44 -25.72
C PRO A 285 26.17 23.25 -24.34
N SER A 286 27.49 23.44 -24.26
CA SER A 286 28.25 23.45 -23.02
C SER A 286 27.92 24.69 -22.19
N SER A 287 27.27 24.51 -21.03
CA SER A 287 27.11 25.57 -20.03
C SER A 287 28.21 25.44 -18.96
N TYR A 288 29.09 26.44 -18.94
CA TYR A 288 30.03 26.70 -17.85
C TYR A 288 29.26 27.08 -16.58
N SER A 289 29.54 26.43 -15.46
CA SER A 289 29.14 26.90 -14.12
C SER A 289 30.35 27.53 -13.42
N PRO A 290 30.24 28.76 -12.87
CA PRO A 290 31.32 29.39 -12.12
C PRO A 290 31.45 28.80 -10.71
N ALA A 291 32.68 28.73 -10.21
CA ALA A 291 33.00 28.25 -8.87
C ALA A 291 32.43 29.18 -7.77
N PRO A 292 31.93 28.63 -6.66
CA PRO A 292 31.54 29.45 -5.51
C PRO A 292 32.78 30.00 -4.77
N PRO A 293 32.69 31.20 -4.17
CA PRO A 293 33.80 31.82 -3.44
C PRO A 293 34.10 31.08 -2.14
N ALA A 294 35.39 30.97 -1.82
CA ALA A 294 35.89 30.40 -0.58
C ALA A 294 35.52 31.30 0.62
N PHE A 295 34.74 30.78 1.54
CA PHE A 295 34.56 31.38 2.87
C PHE A 295 35.66 30.89 3.82
N SER A 296 36.33 31.82 4.49
CA SER A 296 37.32 31.55 5.53
C SER A 296 36.67 30.96 6.79
N PRO A 297 37.35 30.05 7.52
CA PRO A 297 36.78 29.41 8.69
C PRO A 297 36.79 30.39 9.88
N ALA A 298 35.59 30.72 10.39
CA ALA A 298 35.44 31.30 11.72
C ALA A 298 35.52 30.17 12.76
N GLN A 299 36.37 30.37 13.76
CA GLN A 299 36.54 29.47 14.91
C GLN A 299 35.21 29.25 15.62
N GLN A 300 34.70 28.00 15.60
CA GLN A 300 33.62 27.56 16.47
C GLN A 300 34.19 26.65 17.55
N THR A 301 33.97 27.10 18.78
CA THR A 301 34.19 26.41 20.04
C THR A 301 33.51 25.05 20.05
N GLY A 302 34.23 24.04 20.53
CA GLY A 302 33.79 22.65 20.57
C GLY A 302 32.50 22.46 21.37
N PHE A 303 31.45 22.06 20.66
CA PHE A 303 30.32 21.34 21.25
C PHE A 303 30.32 19.94 20.62
N ALA A 304 30.72 18.94 21.40
CA ALA A 304 30.64 17.55 20.99
C ALA A 304 29.15 17.17 20.89
N PRO A 305 28.67 16.57 19.78
CA PRO A 305 27.31 16.07 19.72
C PRO A 305 27.11 15.02 20.83
N PRO A 306 25.93 14.98 21.48
CA PRO A 306 25.67 14.02 22.54
C PRO A 306 25.88 12.58 22.02
N PRO A 307 26.30 11.64 22.89
CA PRO A 307 26.49 10.25 22.50
C PRO A 307 25.17 9.68 21.96
N ARG A 308 25.20 9.20 20.71
CA ARG A 308 24.05 8.58 20.04
C ARG A 308 23.51 7.44 20.89
N THR A 309 22.20 7.38 21.03
CA THR A 309 21.54 6.33 21.80
C THR A 309 21.74 4.96 21.13
N ALA A 310 21.67 3.87 21.90
CA ALA A 310 21.82 2.52 21.36
C ALA A 310 20.78 2.21 20.25
N GLN A 311 19.60 2.83 20.33
CA GLN A 311 18.54 2.70 19.32
C GLN A 311 18.89 3.40 18.01
N GLU A 312 19.48 4.60 18.05
CA GLU A 312 19.94 5.30 16.84
C GLU A 312 21.10 4.57 16.17
N GLN A 313 21.99 3.93 16.95
CA GLN A 313 23.08 3.13 16.40
C GLN A 313 22.58 1.85 15.73
N GLU A 314 21.55 1.21 16.30
CA GLU A 314 20.89 0.05 15.70
C GLU A 314 20.12 0.44 14.42
N GLU A 315 19.46 1.59 14.42
CA GLU A 315 18.76 2.11 13.24
C GLU A 315 19.72 2.48 12.10
N ASP A 316 20.82 3.18 12.42
CA ASP A 316 21.90 3.48 11.47
C ASP A 316 22.51 2.19 10.90
N ALA A 317 22.70 1.16 11.72
CA ALA A 317 23.20 -0.14 11.27
C ALA A 317 22.23 -0.82 10.29
N ARG A 318 20.91 -0.78 10.55
CA ARG A 318 19.89 -1.32 9.63
C ARG A 318 19.77 -0.51 8.34
N ILE A 319 19.96 0.80 8.40
CA ILE A 319 19.99 1.67 7.20
C ILE A 319 21.24 1.36 6.37
N ALA A 320 22.39 1.22 7.01
CA ALA A 320 23.64 0.85 6.35
C ALA A 320 23.59 -0.56 5.73
N GLU A 321 22.99 -1.53 6.43
CA GLU A 321 22.76 -2.89 5.93
C GLU A 321 21.86 -2.88 4.69
N ARG A 322 20.73 -2.15 4.73
CA ARG A 322 19.82 -1.98 3.59
C ARG A 322 20.50 -1.27 2.41
N ALA A 323 21.34 -0.27 2.69
CA ALA A 323 22.11 0.43 1.67
C ALA A 323 23.17 -0.48 1.02
N ALA A 324 23.87 -1.29 1.82
CA ALA A 324 24.85 -2.26 1.35
C ALA A 324 24.20 -3.38 0.53
N GLU A 325 23.02 -3.86 0.94
CA GLU A 325 22.25 -4.86 0.20
C GLU A 325 21.76 -4.31 -1.14
N ARG A 326 21.31 -3.04 -1.18
CA ARG A 326 21.00 -2.32 -2.43
C ARG A 326 22.22 -2.20 -3.33
N GLN A 327 23.37 -1.82 -2.77
CA GLN A 327 24.61 -1.67 -3.53
C GLN A 327 25.10 -3.01 -4.08
N ARG A 328 24.95 -4.10 -3.32
CA ARG A 328 25.25 -5.46 -3.76
C ARG A 328 24.27 -5.93 -4.84
N ALA A 329 22.98 -5.64 -4.70
CA ALA A 329 21.98 -5.93 -5.72
C ALA A 329 22.21 -5.13 -7.01
N GLU A 330 22.61 -3.87 -6.91
CA GLU A 330 22.94 -3.01 -8.05
C GLU A 330 24.25 -3.46 -8.72
N GLN A 331 25.26 -3.88 -7.95
CA GLN A 331 26.47 -4.53 -8.49
C GLN A 331 26.18 -5.86 -9.18
N ALA A 332 25.32 -6.69 -8.59
CA ALA A 332 24.85 -7.94 -9.20
C ALA A 332 24.09 -7.69 -10.51
N GLN A 333 23.20 -6.69 -10.54
CA GLN A 333 22.51 -6.26 -11.76
C GLN A 333 23.46 -5.67 -12.81
N ALA A 334 24.48 -4.90 -12.40
CA ALA A 334 25.48 -4.34 -13.29
C ALA A 334 26.42 -5.43 -13.86
N ALA A 335 26.80 -6.41 -13.05
CA ALA A 335 27.57 -7.58 -13.48
C ALA A 335 26.78 -8.45 -14.47
N ALA A 336 25.49 -8.67 -14.22
CA ALA A 336 24.59 -9.39 -15.13
C ALA A 336 24.36 -8.64 -16.46
N ARG A 337 24.38 -7.30 -16.48
CA ARG A 337 24.28 -6.48 -17.71
C ARG A 337 25.58 -6.45 -18.54
N GLY A 338 26.71 -6.85 -17.97
CA GLY A 338 28.03 -6.78 -18.61
C GLY A 338 28.42 -8.02 -19.44
N GLN A 339 27.70 -9.13 -19.29
CA GLN A 339 27.93 -10.35 -20.08
C GLN A 339 26.91 -10.42 -21.22
N GLY A 340 27.37 -10.85 -22.40
CA GLY A 340 26.66 -10.73 -23.68
C GLY A 340 25.26 -11.36 -23.69
N PRO A 341 24.45 -11.09 -24.74
CA PRO A 341 23.04 -11.42 -24.76
C PRO A 341 22.81 -12.91 -24.50
N MET A 342 21.91 -13.19 -23.55
CA MET A 342 21.33 -14.52 -23.32
C MET A 342 21.02 -15.17 -24.67
N ARG A 343 21.51 -16.39 -24.88
CA ARG A 343 21.28 -17.13 -26.13
C ARG A 343 19.87 -17.69 -26.14
N ILE A 344 18.95 -16.85 -26.56
CA ILE A 344 17.55 -17.16 -26.78
C ILE A 344 17.40 -17.84 -28.14
N ARG A 345 16.76 -19.01 -28.18
CA ARG A 345 16.30 -19.63 -29.42
C ARG A 345 14.80 -19.36 -29.59
N ASN A 346 14.43 -18.64 -30.64
CA ASN A 346 13.05 -18.26 -30.94
C ASN A 346 12.23 -19.35 -31.65
N ASP A 347 12.87 -20.41 -32.15
CA ASP A 347 12.24 -21.38 -33.05
C ASP A 347 12.04 -22.78 -32.42
N TYR A 348 11.62 -22.83 -31.15
CA TYR A 348 11.32 -24.11 -30.48
C TYR A 348 9.87 -24.53 -30.74
N VAL A 349 9.67 -25.61 -31.52
CA VAL A 349 8.34 -26.22 -31.71
C VAL A 349 8.16 -27.35 -30.69
N PRO A 350 7.20 -27.24 -29.75
CA PRO A 350 6.91 -28.30 -28.79
C PRO A 350 6.49 -29.60 -29.49
N ARG A 351 6.97 -30.74 -28.98
CA ARG A 351 6.75 -32.08 -29.57
C ARG A 351 5.27 -32.44 -29.77
N ALA A 352 4.36 -31.82 -29.00
CA ALA A 352 2.91 -31.97 -29.14
C ALA A 352 2.34 -31.26 -30.38
N GLN A 353 2.83 -30.07 -30.73
CA GLN A 353 2.48 -29.34 -31.96
C GLN A 353 3.04 -30.04 -33.20
N ALA A 354 4.28 -30.53 -33.13
CA ALA A 354 4.89 -31.31 -34.22
C ALA A 354 4.09 -32.61 -34.52
N ARG A 355 3.52 -33.26 -33.49
CA ARG A 355 2.66 -34.44 -33.66
C ARG A 355 1.30 -34.10 -34.30
N ARG A 356 0.71 -32.94 -33.98
CA ARG A 356 -0.55 -32.49 -34.63
C ARG A 356 -0.34 -32.12 -36.10
N GLN A 357 0.79 -31.49 -36.44
CA GLN A 357 1.12 -31.16 -37.83
C GLN A 357 1.38 -32.42 -38.67
N ASN A 358 2.06 -33.44 -38.12
CA ASN A 358 2.28 -34.72 -38.81
C ASN A 358 1.04 -35.62 -38.90
N ALA A 359 -0.02 -35.34 -38.13
CA ALA A 359 -1.30 -36.06 -38.20
C ALA A 359 -2.31 -35.40 -39.16
N ALA A 360 -1.99 -34.21 -39.68
CA ALA A 360 -2.81 -33.44 -40.62
C ALA A 360 -2.35 -33.57 -42.10
N THR A 361 -1.31 -34.37 -42.35
CA THR A 361 -0.88 -34.89 -43.66
C THR A 361 -1.11 -36.38 -43.68
#